data_AF-A0AAV1NUG7-F1
#
_entry.id   AF-A0AAV1NUG7-F1
#
_cell.length_a   1.000
_cell.length_b   1.000
_cell.length_c   1.000
_cell.angle_alpha   90.00
_cell.angle_beta   90.00
_cell.angle_gamma   90.00
#
_symmetry.space_group_name_H-M   'P 1'
#
loop_
_entity.id
_entity.type
_entity.pdbx_description
1 polymer ?
#
loop_
_entity_poly.entity_id
_entity_poly.type
_entity_poly.pdbx_seq_one_letter_code
_entity_poly.pdbx_strand_id
1 'polypeptide(L)'
;MAYITDLDVSINETEEQNLQAKGFKKIDVDLNKGAGGNFIYLWYKKESGAPAITRLQVTFKDIMAAGLINAGYTKIDKDLNAGSGGDYIYLWYYRGQTKYDTPIVDINVITDAKQDDDMVRSGWERLACDLNRKAKGNWIHIWMKREKQTYICDVTATDSFGSDQDHFKNGYIRVDEDTNRDAGGAYVFIWYRQTTDPKRALTALNISTNNTEYQALQQQNYQSVSVNTNEGTKGGPVYMWYKKDGSLDPIKAMTVLVNPDAVKSYVKAGATVIEKNLNSGNDGKKEYLCFNQ
;
A
#
# COMPACT_ATOMS: atom_id res chain seq x y z
N MET A 1 -4.95 -19.43 -16.73
CA MET A 1 -4.86 -18.78 -15.41
C MET A 1 -6.06 -17.84 -15.26
N ALA A 2 -6.75 -17.81 -14.12
CA ALA A 2 -7.87 -16.89 -13.91
C ALA A 2 -7.40 -15.71 -13.06
N TYR A 3 -7.55 -14.49 -13.57
CA TYR A 3 -7.18 -13.24 -12.90
C TYR A 3 -8.38 -12.63 -12.18
N ILE A 4 -8.15 -11.79 -11.17
CA ILE A 4 -9.18 -10.92 -10.64
C ILE A 4 -9.52 -9.88 -11.72
N THR A 5 -10.76 -9.86 -12.17
CA THR A 5 -11.22 -8.95 -13.24
C THR A 5 -12.07 -7.83 -12.69
N ASP A 6 -12.76 -8.06 -11.57
CA ASP A 6 -13.70 -7.13 -10.96
C ASP A 6 -13.61 -7.20 -9.44
N LEU A 7 -13.84 -6.05 -8.81
CA LEU A 7 -13.97 -5.89 -7.38
C LEU A 7 -15.21 -5.05 -7.10
N ASP A 8 -15.93 -5.40 -6.04
CA ASP A 8 -17.05 -4.61 -5.54
C ASP A 8 -17.14 -4.77 -4.01
N VAL A 9 -17.97 -3.95 -3.37
CA VAL A 9 -18.16 -3.94 -1.92
C VAL A 9 -19.65 -3.93 -1.60
N SER A 10 -20.05 -4.74 -0.62
CA SER A 10 -21.39 -4.69 -0.04
C SER A 10 -21.32 -4.00 1.31
N ILE A 11 -22.30 -3.12 1.59
CA ILE A 11 -22.46 -2.47 2.91
C ILE A 11 -23.75 -2.89 3.64
N ASN A 12 -24.51 -3.81 3.05
CA ASN A 12 -25.73 -4.40 3.63
C ASN A 12 -26.07 -5.72 2.93
N GLU A 13 -26.98 -6.51 3.52
CA GLU A 13 -27.38 -7.83 3.02
C GLU A 13 -28.00 -7.80 1.61
N THR A 14 -28.74 -6.75 1.26
CA THR A 14 -29.33 -6.63 -0.08
C THR A 14 -28.26 -6.53 -1.17
N GLU A 15 -27.18 -5.78 -0.92
CA GLU A 15 -26.05 -5.71 -1.82
C GLU A 15 -25.28 -7.03 -1.90
N GLU A 16 -25.12 -7.75 -0.78
CA GLU A 16 -24.53 -9.09 -0.77
C GLU A 16 -25.30 -10.06 -1.69
N GLN A 17 -26.63 -10.10 -1.56
CA GLN A 17 -27.49 -10.94 -2.41
C GLN A 17 -27.34 -10.57 -3.90
N ASN A 18 -27.28 -9.27 -4.20
CA ASN A 18 -27.11 -8.78 -5.56
C ASN A 18 -25.74 -9.18 -6.16
N LEU A 19 -24.66 -9.06 -5.39
CA LEU A 19 -23.32 -9.44 -5.83
C LEU A 19 -23.18 -10.95 -6.01
N GLN A 20 -23.75 -11.72 -5.09
CA GLN A 20 -23.81 -13.18 -5.20
C GLN A 20 -24.56 -13.61 -6.47
N ALA A 21 -25.71 -13.00 -6.77
CA ALA A 21 -26.48 -13.27 -7.99
C ALA A 21 -25.72 -12.93 -9.28
N LYS A 22 -24.81 -11.94 -9.23
CA LYS A 22 -23.90 -11.57 -10.34
C LYS A 22 -22.66 -12.47 -10.45
N GLY A 23 -22.53 -13.47 -9.58
CA GLY A 23 -21.42 -14.43 -9.59
C GLY A 23 -20.13 -13.91 -8.96
N PHE A 24 -20.19 -12.85 -8.15
CA PHE A 24 -19.05 -12.44 -7.33
C PHE A 24 -18.83 -13.43 -6.18
N LYS A 25 -17.57 -13.54 -5.76
CA LYS A 25 -17.15 -14.31 -4.59
C LYS A 25 -16.86 -13.36 -3.44
N LYS A 26 -17.51 -13.62 -2.30
CA LYS A 26 -17.30 -12.89 -1.04
C LYS A 26 -15.96 -13.26 -0.42
N ILE A 27 -15.24 -12.27 0.10
CA ILE A 27 -14.23 -12.48 1.13
C ILE A 27 -14.95 -12.31 2.47
N ASP A 28 -15.12 -13.42 3.20
CA ASP A 28 -15.95 -13.46 4.41
C ASP A 28 -15.21 -12.89 5.64
N VAL A 29 -14.82 -11.62 5.52
CA VAL A 29 -14.12 -10.84 6.53
C VAL A 29 -14.75 -9.46 6.57
N ASP A 30 -15.34 -9.12 7.72
CA ASP A 30 -15.94 -7.81 7.95
C ASP A 30 -14.86 -6.71 7.98
N LEU A 31 -14.95 -5.75 7.05
CA LEU A 31 -14.02 -4.63 6.93
C LEU A 31 -14.20 -3.57 8.02
N ASN A 32 -15.26 -3.64 8.82
CA ASN A 32 -15.49 -2.82 10.01
C ASN A 32 -15.23 -3.57 11.33
N LYS A 33 -14.61 -4.76 11.27
CA LYS A 33 -14.45 -5.63 12.44
C LYS A 33 -13.79 -4.88 13.61
N GLY A 34 -14.48 -4.89 14.75
CA GLY A 34 -14.05 -4.23 15.98
C GLY A 34 -14.36 -2.73 16.07
N ALA A 35 -14.71 -2.07 14.97
CA ALA A 35 -15.11 -0.66 14.96
C ALA A 35 -16.63 -0.47 15.18
N GLY A 36 -17.43 -1.51 14.89
CA GLY A 36 -18.89 -1.40 14.82
C GLY A 36 -19.33 -0.80 13.49
N GLY A 37 -20.61 -0.44 13.36
CA GLY A 37 -21.17 0.08 12.11
C GLY A 37 -21.74 -1.02 11.20
N ASN A 38 -21.71 -0.78 9.88
CA ASN A 38 -22.23 -1.73 8.91
C ASN A 38 -21.31 -2.94 8.81
N PHE A 39 -21.88 -4.13 8.53
CA PHE A 39 -21.08 -5.25 8.04
C PHE A 39 -20.69 -4.99 6.59
N ILE A 40 -19.39 -4.86 6.35
CA ILE A 40 -18.86 -4.50 5.04
C ILE A 40 -17.97 -5.62 4.54
N TYR A 41 -18.17 -6.05 3.29
CA TYR A 41 -17.41 -7.15 2.71
C TYR A 41 -16.87 -6.79 1.33
N LEU A 42 -15.64 -7.26 1.06
CA LEU A 42 -15.02 -7.20 -0.25
C LEU A 42 -15.44 -8.39 -1.10
N TRP A 43 -15.75 -8.13 -2.36
CA TRP A 43 -16.17 -9.12 -3.33
C TRP A 43 -15.28 -9.07 -4.56
N TYR A 44 -15.02 -10.22 -5.18
CA TYR A 44 -14.23 -10.30 -6.40
C TYR A 44 -14.85 -11.22 -7.44
N LYS A 45 -14.49 -11.00 -8.71
CA LYS A 45 -14.85 -11.90 -9.81
C LYS A 45 -13.60 -12.25 -10.63
N LYS A 46 -13.61 -13.45 -11.21
CA LYS A 46 -12.59 -13.91 -12.15
C LYS A 46 -13.29 -14.34 -13.44
N GLU A 47 -13.29 -13.48 -14.45
CA GLU A 47 -13.96 -13.73 -15.73
C GLU A 47 -12.97 -14.04 -16.86
N SER A 48 -13.28 -15.05 -17.66
CA SER A 48 -12.44 -15.39 -18.82
C SER A 48 -12.58 -14.32 -19.90
N GLY A 49 -11.44 -13.82 -20.41
CA GLY A 49 -11.40 -12.82 -21.49
C GLY A 49 -11.61 -11.37 -21.05
N ALA A 50 -11.98 -11.11 -19.79
CA ALA A 50 -12.04 -9.76 -19.25
C ALA A 50 -10.64 -9.24 -18.88
N PRO A 51 -10.36 -7.94 -18.99
CA PRO A 51 -9.06 -7.38 -18.62
C PRO A 51 -8.81 -7.55 -17.11
N ALA A 52 -7.61 -7.99 -16.75
CA ALA A 52 -7.24 -8.19 -15.36
C ALA A 52 -7.08 -6.86 -14.62
N ILE A 53 -7.43 -6.86 -13.33
CA ILE A 53 -7.02 -5.80 -12.40
C ILE A 53 -5.53 -5.99 -12.10
N THR A 54 -4.77 -4.90 -12.20
CA THR A 54 -3.31 -4.90 -12.03
C THR A 54 -2.84 -3.95 -10.93
N ARG A 55 -3.64 -2.98 -10.49
CA ARG A 55 -3.29 -2.10 -9.37
C ARG A 55 -4.51 -1.78 -8.53
N LEU A 56 -4.31 -1.71 -7.23
CA LEU A 56 -5.29 -1.24 -6.26
C LEU A 56 -4.74 -0.01 -5.55
N GLN A 57 -5.64 0.91 -5.19
CA GLN A 57 -5.33 2.13 -4.45
C GLN A 57 -6.46 2.42 -3.46
N VAL A 58 -6.15 3.11 -2.37
CA VAL A 58 -7.10 3.53 -1.34
C VAL A 58 -7.04 5.04 -1.16
N THR A 59 -8.19 5.67 -0.99
CA THR A 59 -8.28 7.09 -0.63
C THR A 59 -8.95 7.25 0.73
N PHE A 60 -8.33 8.04 1.61
CA PHE A 60 -8.87 8.45 2.92
C PHE A 60 -9.06 9.98 3.05
N LYS A 61 -8.83 10.70 1.95
CA LYS A 61 -9.16 12.12 1.74
C LYS A 61 -9.63 12.31 0.31
N ASP A 62 -10.61 13.19 0.12
CA ASP A 62 -11.18 13.46 -1.21
C ASP A 62 -10.14 13.94 -2.22
N ILE A 63 -9.16 14.74 -1.77
CA ILE A 63 -8.10 15.28 -2.62
C ILE A 63 -7.22 14.19 -3.26
N MET A 64 -7.11 13.01 -2.65
CA MET A 64 -6.35 11.87 -3.18
C MET A 64 -7.00 11.29 -4.45
N ALA A 65 -8.29 11.56 -4.70
CA ALA A 65 -9.04 10.98 -5.82
C ALA A 65 -8.70 11.61 -7.18
N ALA A 66 -8.27 12.88 -7.21
CA ALA A 66 -8.08 13.62 -8.46
C ALA A 66 -7.06 12.95 -9.40
N GLY A 67 -5.91 12.53 -8.86
CA GLY A 67 -4.88 11.82 -9.63
C GLY A 67 -5.35 10.46 -10.15
N LEU A 68 -6.13 9.73 -9.35
CA LEU A 68 -6.69 8.42 -9.71
C LEU A 68 -7.71 8.53 -10.84
N ILE A 69 -8.65 9.48 -10.72
CA ILE A 69 -9.66 9.78 -11.76
C ILE A 69 -8.97 10.11 -13.08
N ASN A 70 -8.01 11.03 -13.05
CA ASN A 70 -7.32 11.48 -14.27
C ASN A 70 -6.38 10.42 -14.87
N ALA A 71 -6.00 9.40 -14.08
CA ALA A 71 -5.24 8.23 -14.54
C ALA A 71 -6.14 7.07 -15.00
N GLY A 72 -7.46 7.17 -14.88
CA GLY A 72 -8.42 6.17 -15.34
C GLY A 72 -8.66 5.02 -14.36
N TYR A 73 -8.42 5.22 -13.07
CA TYR A 73 -8.82 4.25 -12.04
C TYR A 73 -10.35 4.26 -11.89
N THR A 74 -10.90 3.09 -11.58
CA THR A 74 -12.33 2.96 -11.23
C THR A 74 -12.50 2.97 -9.71
N LYS A 75 -13.34 3.88 -9.21
CA LYS A 75 -13.75 3.93 -7.81
C LYS A 75 -14.81 2.86 -7.54
N ILE A 76 -14.69 2.13 -6.44
CA ILE A 76 -15.82 1.43 -5.83
C ILE A 76 -16.49 2.42 -4.90
N ASP A 77 -17.67 2.91 -5.27
CA ASP A 77 -18.33 4.02 -4.59
C ASP A 77 -19.10 3.55 -3.33
N LYS A 78 -18.34 2.96 -2.40
CA LYS A 78 -18.79 2.44 -1.11
C LYS A 78 -17.75 2.82 -0.07
N ASP A 79 -18.18 3.55 0.96
CA ASP A 79 -17.31 3.86 2.10
C ASP A 79 -17.05 2.59 2.91
N LEU A 80 -15.79 2.19 3.01
CA LEU A 80 -15.37 0.99 3.75
C LEU A 80 -15.45 1.16 5.27
N ASN A 81 -15.71 2.38 5.76
CA ASN A 81 -16.00 2.69 7.16
C ASN A 81 -17.47 3.08 7.39
N ALA A 82 -18.38 2.72 6.48
CA ALA A 82 -19.77 3.13 6.61
C ALA A 82 -20.37 2.69 7.97
N GLY A 83 -20.84 3.67 8.74
CA GLY A 83 -21.44 3.45 10.06
C GLY A 83 -20.46 3.31 11.23
N SER A 84 -19.14 3.27 11.01
CA SER A 84 -18.13 3.04 12.06
C SER A 84 -17.45 4.33 12.58
N GLY A 85 -17.63 5.47 11.88
CA GLY A 85 -17.24 6.80 12.39
C GLY A 85 -15.75 7.17 12.25
N GLY A 86 -15.05 6.61 11.24
CA GLY A 86 -13.65 6.91 10.90
C GLY A 86 -13.46 7.86 9.71
N ASP A 87 -12.28 7.78 9.07
CA ASP A 87 -12.07 8.43 7.77
C ASP A 87 -12.96 7.75 6.71
N TYR A 88 -13.46 8.49 5.72
CA TYR A 88 -14.14 7.90 4.56
C TYR A 88 -13.12 7.17 3.68
N ILE A 89 -13.25 5.85 3.59
CA ILE A 89 -12.28 5.01 2.87
C ILE A 89 -12.92 4.49 1.59
N TYR A 90 -12.25 4.70 0.46
CA TYR A 90 -12.70 4.16 -0.83
C TYR A 90 -11.61 3.35 -1.50
N LEU A 91 -11.98 2.19 -2.03
CA LEU A 91 -11.11 1.33 -2.83
C LEU A 91 -11.22 1.69 -4.31
N TRP A 92 -10.08 1.67 -4.98
CA TRP A 92 -9.94 1.94 -6.40
C TRP A 92 -9.17 0.81 -7.06
N TYR A 93 -9.51 0.50 -8.30
CA TYR A 93 -8.77 -0.48 -9.09
C TYR A 93 -8.44 0.07 -10.49
N TYR A 94 -7.37 -0.48 -11.08
CA TYR A 94 -6.95 -0.17 -12.44
C TYR A 94 -6.65 -1.44 -13.22
N ARG A 95 -6.99 -1.42 -14.51
CA ARG A 95 -6.76 -2.52 -15.46
C ARG A 95 -5.67 -2.11 -16.45
N GLY A 96 -4.43 -2.13 -15.97
CA GLY A 96 -3.27 -1.72 -16.74
C GLY A 96 -2.70 -2.83 -17.62
N GLN A 97 -1.99 -2.43 -18.67
CA GLN A 97 -1.37 -3.34 -19.64
C GLN A 97 0.10 -2.95 -19.93
N THR A 98 0.68 -2.07 -19.11
CA THR A 98 2.07 -1.65 -19.29
C THR A 98 3.03 -2.77 -18.84
N LYS A 99 4.32 -2.63 -19.15
CA LYS A 99 5.37 -3.52 -18.64
C LYS A 99 5.53 -3.51 -17.10
N TYR A 100 4.86 -2.58 -16.42
CA TYR A 100 4.86 -2.45 -14.96
C TYR A 100 3.59 -3.07 -14.33
N ASP A 101 2.63 -3.48 -15.15
CA ASP A 101 1.37 -4.05 -14.70
C ASP A 101 1.48 -5.58 -14.71
N THR A 102 1.36 -6.19 -13.53
CA THR A 102 1.25 -7.65 -13.37
C THR A 102 -0.13 -7.99 -12.82
N PRO A 103 -0.91 -8.87 -13.48
CA PRO A 103 -2.24 -9.25 -13.03
C PRO A 103 -2.28 -9.72 -11.58
N ILE A 104 -3.32 -9.31 -10.86
CA ILE A 104 -3.66 -9.86 -9.55
C ILE A 104 -4.44 -11.15 -9.78
N VAL A 105 -3.92 -12.27 -9.25
CA VAL A 105 -4.57 -13.58 -9.35
C VAL A 105 -5.38 -13.92 -8.11
N ASP A 106 -5.11 -13.27 -6.99
CA ASP A 106 -5.81 -13.54 -5.74
C ASP A 106 -5.78 -12.37 -4.77
N ILE A 107 -6.78 -12.30 -3.90
CA ILE A 107 -6.98 -11.21 -2.95
C ILE A 107 -7.45 -11.79 -1.61
N ASN A 108 -6.93 -11.25 -0.51
CA ASN A 108 -7.27 -11.65 0.84
C ASN A 108 -7.39 -10.42 1.76
N VAL A 109 -8.04 -10.57 2.90
CA VAL A 109 -8.16 -9.51 3.93
C VAL A 109 -7.72 -10.07 5.26
N ILE A 110 -6.82 -9.36 5.94
CA ILE A 110 -6.30 -9.74 7.27
C ILE A 110 -6.75 -8.68 8.29
N THR A 111 -7.21 -9.16 9.46
CA THR A 111 -7.71 -8.33 10.57
C THR A 111 -6.89 -8.49 11.86
N ASP A 112 -5.85 -9.32 11.84
CA ASP A 112 -4.91 -9.56 12.93
C ASP A 112 -3.50 -9.67 12.35
N ALA A 113 -2.62 -8.74 12.75
CA ALA A 113 -1.26 -8.66 12.26
C ALA A 113 -0.43 -9.92 12.54
N LYS A 114 -0.84 -10.80 13.46
CA LYS A 114 -0.19 -12.11 13.68
C LYS A 114 -0.23 -13.04 12.47
N GLN A 115 -1.12 -12.78 11.50
CA GLN A 115 -1.23 -13.55 10.27
C GLN A 115 -0.38 -12.97 9.13
N ASP A 116 0.22 -11.79 9.32
CA ASP A 116 1.02 -11.14 8.27
C ASP A 116 2.25 -11.97 7.89
N ASP A 117 2.81 -12.76 8.81
CA ASP A 117 4.05 -13.49 8.53
C ASP A 117 3.88 -14.56 7.44
N ASP A 118 2.75 -15.27 7.44
CA ASP A 118 2.41 -16.25 6.39
C ASP A 118 2.18 -15.58 5.04
N MET A 119 1.55 -14.39 5.03
CA MET A 119 1.32 -13.62 3.80
C MET A 119 2.64 -13.15 3.19
N VAL A 120 3.53 -12.61 4.02
CA VAL A 120 4.87 -12.16 3.59
C VAL A 120 5.71 -13.32 3.06
N ARG A 121 5.78 -14.45 3.79
CA ARG A 121 6.52 -15.65 3.33
C ARG A 121 5.98 -16.22 2.02
N SER A 122 4.67 -16.08 1.81
CA SER A 122 3.98 -16.59 0.62
C SER A 122 4.01 -15.62 -0.57
N GLY A 123 4.74 -14.50 -0.46
CA GLY A 123 4.95 -13.54 -1.54
C GLY A 123 3.72 -12.68 -1.86
N TRP A 124 2.84 -12.45 -0.89
CA TRP A 124 1.71 -11.52 -1.05
C TRP A 124 2.14 -10.07 -0.79
N GLU A 125 1.51 -9.14 -1.50
CA GLU A 125 1.72 -7.71 -1.36
C GLU A 125 0.57 -7.08 -0.55
N ARG A 126 0.90 -6.20 0.40
CA ARG A 126 -0.08 -5.55 1.27
C ARG A 126 -0.40 -4.14 0.79
N LEU A 127 -1.68 -3.78 0.71
CA LEU A 127 -2.09 -2.37 0.64
C LEU A 127 -1.85 -1.70 2.00
N ALA A 128 -1.14 -0.58 2.01
CA ALA A 128 -0.63 0.02 3.25
C ALA A 128 -1.71 0.64 4.14
N CYS A 129 -2.79 1.17 3.56
CA CYS A 129 -3.86 1.80 4.32
C CYS A 129 -4.56 0.79 5.23
N ASP A 130 -4.65 1.13 6.51
CA ASP A 130 -5.60 0.53 7.44
C ASP A 130 -7.04 0.89 7.01
N LEU A 131 -7.85 -0.10 6.67
CA LEU A 131 -9.21 0.14 6.20
C LEU A 131 -10.15 0.66 7.31
N ASN A 132 -9.79 0.41 8.57
CA ASN A 132 -10.50 0.91 9.76
C ASN A 132 -9.92 2.24 10.28
N ARG A 133 -9.20 2.98 9.42
CA ARG A 133 -8.50 4.21 9.81
C ARG A 133 -9.43 5.18 10.54
N LYS A 134 -9.06 5.50 11.78
CA LYS A 134 -9.80 6.37 12.72
C LYS A 134 -11.16 5.85 13.20
N ALA A 135 -11.58 4.65 12.79
CA ALA A 135 -12.80 3.99 13.27
C ALA A 135 -12.61 3.22 14.60
N LYS A 136 -11.37 3.15 15.13
CA LYS A 136 -11.00 2.53 16.42
C LYS A 136 -11.26 1.01 16.51
N GLY A 137 -11.37 0.32 15.38
CA GLY A 137 -11.48 -1.14 15.30
C GLY A 137 -10.16 -1.86 15.11
N ASN A 138 -10.23 -3.09 14.56
CA ASN A 138 -9.06 -3.85 14.18
C ASN A 138 -8.27 -3.14 13.08
N TRP A 139 -6.98 -3.40 12.98
CA TRP A 139 -6.17 -3.01 11.82
C TRP A 139 -6.48 -3.95 10.66
N ILE A 140 -7.08 -3.43 9.59
CA ILE A 140 -7.57 -4.25 8.48
C ILE A 140 -6.84 -3.89 7.21
N HIS A 141 -6.25 -4.89 6.55
CA HIS A 141 -5.47 -4.68 5.33
C HIS A 141 -5.85 -5.68 4.24
N ILE A 142 -5.90 -5.20 3.01
CA ILE A 142 -6.02 -6.03 1.80
C ILE A 142 -4.63 -6.52 1.41
N TRP A 143 -4.57 -7.78 1.01
CA TRP A 143 -3.39 -8.44 0.47
C TRP A 143 -3.68 -8.97 -0.93
N MET A 144 -2.69 -8.89 -1.82
CA MET A 144 -2.80 -9.25 -3.23
C MET A 144 -1.71 -10.24 -3.62
N LYS A 145 -2.05 -11.26 -4.40
CA LYS A 145 -1.09 -12.16 -5.03
C LYS A 145 -0.97 -11.85 -6.51
N ARG A 146 0.25 -11.66 -6.98
CA ARG A 146 0.56 -11.43 -8.40
C ARG A 146 0.61 -12.74 -9.17
N GLU A 147 0.29 -12.69 -10.45
CA GLU A 147 0.46 -13.81 -11.38
C GLU A 147 1.90 -14.32 -11.41
N LYS A 148 2.86 -13.38 -11.38
CA LYS A 148 4.30 -13.63 -11.43
C LYS A 148 4.99 -12.86 -10.33
N GLN A 149 6.15 -13.36 -9.91
CA GLN A 149 7.00 -12.61 -8.98
C GLN A 149 7.32 -11.23 -9.58
N THR A 150 6.97 -10.20 -8.82
CA THR A 150 7.30 -8.81 -9.07
C THR A 150 8.51 -8.42 -8.23
N TYR A 151 9.20 -7.38 -8.66
CA TYR A 151 10.30 -6.75 -7.94
C TYR A 151 10.15 -5.24 -8.00
N ILE A 152 10.55 -4.56 -6.94
CA ILE A 152 10.61 -3.10 -6.88
C ILE A 152 11.79 -2.64 -7.73
N CYS A 153 11.53 -1.87 -8.78
CA CYS A 153 12.56 -1.37 -9.71
C CYS A 153 12.75 0.14 -9.68
N ASP A 154 11.84 0.86 -9.01
CA ASP A 154 11.95 2.30 -8.82
C ASP A 154 11.16 2.74 -7.59
N VAL A 155 11.61 3.81 -6.96
CA VAL A 155 10.96 4.44 -5.80
C VAL A 155 11.09 5.95 -5.88
N THR A 156 10.07 6.65 -5.41
CA THR A 156 10.05 8.12 -5.28
C THR A 156 9.09 8.52 -4.15
N ALA A 157 8.95 9.80 -3.88
CA ALA A 157 7.97 10.34 -2.94
C ALA A 157 7.38 11.65 -3.45
N THR A 158 6.20 12.00 -2.93
CA THR A 158 5.53 13.29 -3.18
C THR A 158 5.07 13.89 -1.86
N ASP A 159 5.14 15.22 -1.73
CA ASP A 159 4.66 16.02 -0.60
C ASP A 159 3.37 16.81 -0.95
N SER A 160 2.83 16.54 -2.14
CA SER A 160 1.63 17.14 -2.68
C SER A 160 1.03 16.23 -3.74
N PHE A 161 -0.22 16.52 -4.13
CA PHE A 161 -0.98 15.69 -5.08
C PHE A 161 -0.76 16.05 -6.56
N GLY A 162 0.07 17.06 -6.84
CA GLY A 162 0.18 17.66 -8.18
C GLY A 162 0.74 16.72 -9.25
N SER A 163 1.53 15.73 -8.84
CA SER A 163 2.18 14.78 -9.75
C SER A 163 1.55 13.37 -9.72
N ASP A 164 0.53 13.13 -8.89
CA ASP A 164 -0.11 11.83 -8.70
C ASP A 164 -0.58 11.22 -10.02
N GLN A 165 -1.28 12.01 -10.85
CA GLN A 165 -1.75 11.56 -12.16
C GLN A 165 -0.62 10.99 -13.01
N ASP A 166 0.49 11.72 -13.10
CA ASP A 166 1.62 11.33 -13.93
C ASP A 166 2.31 10.09 -13.36
N HIS A 167 2.44 9.97 -12.05
CA HIS A 167 2.98 8.78 -11.40
C HIS A 167 2.10 7.56 -11.71
N PHE A 168 0.78 7.67 -11.53
CA PHE A 168 -0.16 6.60 -11.86
C PHE A 168 -0.11 6.20 -13.35
N LYS A 169 -0.05 7.17 -14.28
CA LYS A 169 0.07 6.89 -15.72
C LYS A 169 1.39 6.20 -16.07
N ASN A 170 2.47 6.50 -15.34
CA ASN A 170 3.80 5.92 -15.55
C ASN A 170 4.04 4.59 -14.81
N GLY A 171 2.98 3.96 -14.30
CA GLY A 171 3.03 2.63 -13.71
C GLY A 171 3.47 2.59 -12.24
N TYR A 172 3.55 3.74 -11.57
CA TYR A 172 3.78 3.76 -10.12
C TYR A 172 2.52 3.30 -9.35
N ILE A 173 2.79 2.76 -8.17
CA ILE A 173 1.83 2.40 -7.14
C ILE A 173 2.17 3.27 -5.93
N ARG A 174 1.20 4.03 -5.43
CA ARG A 174 1.36 4.78 -4.18
C ARG A 174 1.27 3.80 -3.03
N VAL A 175 2.16 3.92 -2.06
CA VAL A 175 1.97 3.35 -0.73
C VAL A 175 0.94 4.24 -0.05
N ASP A 176 -0.32 3.81 -0.02
CA ASP A 176 -1.45 4.60 0.53
C ASP A 176 -1.41 4.72 2.05
N GLU A 177 -0.29 5.19 2.60
CA GLU A 177 -0.12 5.62 3.97
C GLU A 177 0.63 6.96 3.94
N ASP A 178 0.09 7.93 4.65
CA ASP A 178 0.67 9.26 4.77
C ASP A 178 1.81 9.19 5.80
N THR A 179 3.05 9.40 5.37
CA THR A 179 4.22 9.26 6.26
C THR A 179 4.29 10.33 7.35
N ASN A 180 3.38 11.31 7.31
CA ASN A 180 3.13 12.32 8.33
C ASN A 180 1.87 12.02 9.16
N ARG A 181 1.41 10.76 9.26
CA ARG A 181 0.13 10.43 9.92
C ARG A 181 0.07 11.03 11.32
N ASP A 182 -0.94 11.86 11.53
CA ASP A 182 -1.22 12.58 12.80
C ASP A 182 -0.11 13.57 13.26
N ALA A 183 0.89 13.88 12.42
CA ALA A 183 1.94 14.88 12.71
C ALA A 183 1.61 16.30 12.24
N GLY A 184 0.59 16.45 11.39
CA GLY A 184 0.35 17.68 10.62
C GLY A 184 1.33 17.79 9.43
N GLY A 185 1.46 18.97 8.85
CA GLY A 185 2.35 19.19 7.70
C GLY A 185 1.76 18.78 6.36
N ALA A 186 2.64 18.44 5.42
CA ALA A 186 2.25 17.99 4.09
C ALA A 186 1.69 16.55 4.12
N TYR A 187 0.87 16.19 3.15
CA TYR A 187 0.57 14.77 2.90
C TYR A 187 1.72 14.19 2.09
N VAL A 188 2.48 13.28 2.71
CA VAL A 188 3.67 12.73 2.08
C VAL A 188 3.47 11.25 1.78
N PHE A 189 3.66 10.87 0.52
CA PHE A 189 3.47 9.50 0.07
C PHE A 189 4.72 8.96 -0.59
N ILE A 190 5.07 7.72 -0.24
CA ILE A 190 6.07 6.93 -0.95
C ILE A 190 5.41 6.25 -2.15
N TRP A 191 6.13 6.15 -3.26
CA TRP A 191 5.70 5.48 -4.48
C TRP A 191 6.72 4.44 -4.90
N TYR A 192 6.25 3.38 -5.54
CA TYR A 192 7.12 2.38 -6.12
C TYR A 192 6.62 1.91 -7.47
N ARG A 193 7.52 1.32 -8.26
CA ARG A 193 7.20 0.72 -9.56
C ARG A 193 7.73 -0.70 -9.63
N GLN A 194 6.96 -1.59 -10.24
CA GLN A 194 7.26 -3.01 -10.27
C GLN A 194 7.79 -3.49 -11.62
N THR A 195 8.58 -4.54 -11.62
CA THR A 195 9.01 -5.27 -12.81
C THR A 195 9.01 -6.77 -12.55
N THR A 196 8.91 -7.58 -13.59
CA THR A 196 9.11 -9.04 -13.52
C THR A 196 10.55 -9.45 -13.85
N ASP A 197 11.41 -8.51 -14.23
CA ASP A 197 12.83 -8.74 -14.50
C ASP A 197 13.67 -8.43 -13.24
N PRO A 198 14.20 -9.44 -12.52
CA PRO A 198 14.99 -9.22 -11.32
C PRO A 198 16.25 -8.38 -11.59
N LYS A 199 16.79 -8.37 -12.82
CA LYS A 199 17.97 -7.56 -13.16
C LYS A 199 17.69 -6.07 -13.16
N ARG A 200 16.41 -5.66 -13.17
CA ARG A 200 16.00 -4.25 -13.10
C ARG A 200 15.63 -3.81 -11.69
N ALA A 201 15.59 -4.73 -10.72
CA ALA A 201 15.20 -4.45 -9.36
C ALA A 201 16.22 -3.58 -8.61
N LEU A 202 15.71 -2.85 -7.63
CA LEU A 202 16.46 -2.31 -6.52
C LEU A 202 16.76 -3.44 -5.53
N THR A 203 17.81 -3.30 -4.75
CA THR A 203 18.25 -4.37 -3.83
C THR A 203 18.47 -3.89 -2.39
N ALA A 204 18.40 -2.58 -2.14
CA ALA A 204 18.39 -2.06 -0.77
C ALA A 204 17.56 -0.78 -0.66
N LEU A 205 16.90 -0.62 0.49
CA LEU A 205 16.26 0.62 0.95
C LEU A 205 16.84 1.01 2.31
N ASN A 206 16.88 2.30 2.61
CA ASN A 206 17.29 2.82 3.92
C ASN A 206 16.58 4.14 4.23
N ILE A 207 16.65 4.60 5.47
CA ILE A 207 16.11 5.89 5.93
C ILE A 207 17.24 6.67 6.62
N SER A 208 17.28 7.99 6.49
CA SER A 208 18.09 8.87 7.37
C SER A 208 17.20 9.83 8.12
N THR A 209 17.43 9.98 9.42
CA THR A 209 16.65 10.89 10.30
C THR A 209 17.45 12.08 10.84
N ASN A 210 18.72 12.16 10.46
CA ASN A 210 19.64 13.23 10.85
C ASN A 210 20.77 13.37 9.81
N ASN A 211 21.53 14.45 9.91
CA ASN A 211 22.59 14.75 8.94
C ASN A 211 23.73 13.71 8.95
N THR A 212 24.10 13.17 10.10
CA THR A 212 25.16 12.14 10.19
C THR A 212 24.78 10.89 9.39
N GLU A 213 23.54 10.42 9.53
CA GLU A 213 23.02 9.29 8.76
C GLU A 213 22.90 9.61 7.26
N TYR A 214 22.46 10.82 6.92
CA TYR A 214 22.38 11.29 5.54
C TYR A 214 23.75 11.19 4.84
N GLN A 215 24.79 11.76 5.46
CA GLN A 215 26.15 11.74 4.93
C GLN A 215 26.71 10.31 4.85
N ALA A 216 26.42 9.47 5.85
CA ALA A 216 26.86 8.08 5.87
C ALA A 216 26.24 7.24 4.73
N LEU A 217 24.96 7.45 4.41
CA LEU A 217 24.29 6.75 3.31
C LEU A 217 24.79 7.24 1.94
N GLN A 218 25.05 8.54 1.81
CA GLN A 218 25.67 9.10 0.61
C GLN A 218 27.05 8.48 0.35
N GLN A 219 27.89 8.34 1.37
CA GLN A 219 29.21 7.68 1.28
C GLN A 219 29.12 6.19 0.91
N GLN A 220 27.99 5.54 1.24
CA GLN A 220 27.71 4.14 0.87
C GLN A 220 27.10 4.00 -0.54
N ASN A 221 27.06 5.08 -1.33
CA ASN A 221 26.51 5.16 -2.68
C ASN A 221 25.00 4.85 -2.76
N TYR A 222 24.25 5.11 -1.69
CA TYR A 222 22.80 5.17 -1.80
C TYR A 222 22.37 6.44 -2.53
N GLN A 223 21.23 6.36 -3.23
CA GLN A 223 20.56 7.50 -3.84
C GLN A 223 19.40 7.92 -2.94
N SER A 224 19.27 9.21 -2.66
CA SER A 224 18.15 9.74 -1.88
C SER A 224 16.96 9.97 -2.80
N VAL A 225 15.77 9.64 -2.32
CA VAL A 225 14.53 10.22 -2.83
C VAL A 225 14.56 11.72 -2.51
N SER A 226 14.10 12.56 -3.44
CA SER A 226 14.25 14.03 -3.35
C SER A 226 13.33 14.70 -2.33
N VAL A 227 12.28 14.00 -1.88
CA VAL A 227 11.28 14.53 -0.96
C VAL A 227 11.62 14.15 0.48
N ASN A 228 11.50 15.12 1.38
CA ASN A 228 11.51 14.88 2.81
C ASN A 228 10.22 14.12 3.20
N THR A 229 10.37 12.90 3.67
CA THR A 229 9.24 12.06 4.13
C THR A 229 8.53 12.61 5.37
N ASN A 230 9.08 13.66 5.98
CA ASN A 230 8.56 14.35 7.15
C ASN A 230 8.21 15.83 6.85
N GLU A 231 7.84 16.14 5.59
CA GLU A 231 7.74 17.51 5.10
C GLU A 231 6.64 18.33 5.79
N GLY A 232 6.97 19.57 6.15
CA GLY A 232 6.04 20.50 6.78
C GLY A 232 5.62 20.16 8.22
N THR A 233 6.18 19.10 8.84
CA THR A 233 5.94 18.81 10.25
C THR A 233 6.85 19.64 11.16
N LYS A 234 6.70 19.48 12.48
CA LYS A 234 7.62 20.05 13.48
C LYS A 234 8.92 19.26 13.62
N GLY A 235 9.00 18.08 13.00
CA GLY A 235 10.15 17.19 13.08
C GLY A 235 11.30 17.61 12.16
N GLY A 236 12.46 16.99 12.38
CA GLY A 236 13.61 17.16 11.48
C GLY A 236 13.42 16.44 10.15
N PRO A 237 14.26 16.74 9.14
CA PRO A 237 14.16 16.11 7.83
C PRO A 237 14.43 14.61 7.91
N VAL A 238 13.57 13.84 7.24
CA VAL A 238 13.70 12.38 7.09
C VAL A 238 13.70 12.03 5.61
N TYR A 239 14.70 11.27 5.16
CA TYR A 239 14.84 10.91 3.75
C TYR A 239 14.85 9.40 3.56
N MET A 240 14.15 8.94 2.52
CA MET A 240 14.23 7.58 2.02
C MET A 240 15.36 7.46 1.00
N TRP A 241 16.06 6.33 1.07
CA TRP A 241 17.21 6.02 0.25
C TRP A 241 17.03 4.67 -0.44
N TYR A 242 17.64 4.52 -1.61
CA TYR A 242 17.64 3.27 -2.36
C TYR A 242 18.99 3.01 -3.01
N LYS A 243 19.25 1.73 -3.29
CA LYS A 243 20.46 1.29 -4.00
C LYS A 243 20.15 0.08 -4.86
N LYS A 244 20.90 -0.04 -5.95
CA LYS A 244 21.06 -1.28 -6.70
C LYS A 244 22.47 -1.79 -6.52
N ASP A 245 22.59 -2.82 -5.72
CA ASP A 245 23.81 -3.55 -5.40
C ASP A 245 23.68 -4.98 -5.94
N GLY A 246 24.55 -5.37 -6.87
CA GLY A 246 24.50 -6.67 -7.53
C GLY A 246 24.85 -7.86 -6.62
N SER A 247 25.29 -7.61 -5.38
CA SER A 247 25.56 -8.64 -4.38
C SER A 247 24.35 -8.99 -3.50
N LEU A 248 23.27 -8.21 -3.57
CA LEU A 248 22.07 -8.37 -2.76
C LEU A 248 20.90 -8.88 -3.59
N ASP A 249 19.99 -9.57 -2.93
CA ASP A 249 18.78 -10.08 -3.58
C ASP A 249 17.83 -8.93 -3.99
N PRO A 250 17.13 -9.08 -5.14
CA PRO A 250 16.08 -8.15 -5.57
C PRO A 250 14.98 -7.95 -4.53
N ILE A 251 14.59 -6.70 -4.29
CA ILE A 251 13.43 -6.40 -3.43
C ILE A 251 12.16 -6.84 -4.16
N LYS A 252 11.38 -7.73 -3.54
CA LYS A 252 10.14 -8.29 -4.08
C LYS A 252 8.94 -7.37 -3.84
N ALA A 253 8.80 -6.87 -2.61
CA ALA A 253 7.73 -5.99 -2.18
C ALA A 253 8.20 -5.03 -1.08
N MET A 254 7.44 -3.95 -0.89
CA MET A 254 7.67 -2.95 0.17
C MET A 254 6.34 -2.38 0.66
N THR A 255 6.28 -1.92 1.90
CA THR A 255 5.13 -1.22 2.48
C THR A 255 5.57 -0.39 3.69
N VAL A 256 4.67 0.46 4.20
CA VAL A 256 4.87 1.23 5.44
C VAL A 256 4.03 0.63 6.56
N LEU A 257 4.66 0.32 7.70
CA LEU A 257 4.01 -0.26 8.88
C LEU A 257 3.76 0.82 9.92
N VAL A 258 2.49 1.07 10.25
CA VAL A 258 2.08 1.91 11.39
C VAL A 258 1.75 1.05 12.62
N ASN A 259 1.26 -0.17 12.40
CA ASN A 259 0.93 -1.12 13.47
C ASN A 259 2.19 -1.80 14.03
N PRO A 260 2.54 -1.60 15.32
CA PRO A 260 3.71 -2.24 15.93
C PRO A 260 3.65 -3.78 15.96
N ASP A 261 2.45 -4.39 15.99
CA ASP A 261 2.34 -5.84 15.98
C ASP A 261 2.64 -6.42 14.59
N ALA A 262 2.37 -5.67 13.52
CA ALA A 262 2.78 -6.06 12.16
C ALA A 262 4.30 -6.06 12.02
N VAL A 263 5.01 -5.14 12.67
CA VAL A 263 6.48 -5.11 12.67
C VAL A 263 7.06 -6.46 13.13
N LYS A 264 6.52 -7.01 14.23
CA LYS A 264 6.96 -8.32 14.76
C LYS A 264 6.74 -9.44 13.76
N SER A 265 5.58 -9.47 13.09
CA SER A 265 5.25 -10.49 12.10
C SER A 265 6.12 -10.38 10.84
N TYR A 266 6.41 -9.17 10.37
CA TYR A 266 7.32 -8.95 9.24
C TYR A 266 8.74 -9.41 9.55
N VAL A 267 9.27 -9.08 10.73
CA VAL A 267 10.59 -9.58 11.18
C VAL A 267 10.60 -11.10 11.27
N LYS A 268 9.55 -11.71 11.86
CA LYS A 268 9.39 -13.17 11.96
C LYS A 268 9.33 -13.84 10.57
N ALA A 269 8.82 -13.14 9.56
CA ALA A 269 8.77 -13.61 8.17
C ALA A 269 10.12 -13.48 7.43
N GLY A 270 11.12 -12.85 8.04
CA GLY A 270 12.41 -12.56 7.40
C GLY A 270 12.41 -11.30 6.53
N ALA A 271 11.39 -10.45 6.63
CA ALA A 271 11.41 -9.15 5.98
C ALA A 271 12.31 -8.17 6.75
N THR A 272 12.94 -7.26 6.02
CA THR A 272 13.70 -6.15 6.61
C THR A 272 12.73 -5.06 7.03
N VAL A 273 12.72 -4.72 8.33
CA VAL A 273 12.06 -3.52 8.85
C VAL A 273 13.14 -2.51 9.20
N ILE A 274 13.11 -1.35 8.55
CA ILE A 274 14.06 -0.27 8.87
C ILE A 274 13.59 0.39 10.16
N GLU A 275 14.32 0.19 11.25
CA GLU A 275 13.97 0.68 12.60
C GLU A 275 14.19 2.19 12.78
N LYS A 276 13.80 2.99 11.79
CA LYS A 276 13.81 4.45 11.82
C LYS A 276 12.41 4.97 11.55
N ASN A 277 11.97 5.90 12.39
CA ASN A 277 10.64 6.49 12.26
C ASN A 277 10.61 7.42 11.05
N LEU A 278 9.73 7.16 10.07
CA LEU A 278 9.49 8.07 8.95
C LEU A 278 8.95 9.43 9.43
N ASN A 279 8.22 9.41 10.54
CA ASN A 279 7.57 10.56 11.15
C ASN A 279 8.35 11.06 12.39
N SER A 280 9.69 11.13 12.30
CA SER A 280 10.56 11.36 13.46
C SER A 280 10.51 12.81 13.98
N GLY A 281 10.68 12.99 15.29
CA GLY A 281 10.82 14.32 15.91
C GLY A 281 9.52 15.10 16.07
N ASN A 282 8.37 14.44 15.99
CA ASN A 282 7.04 15.02 16.26
C ASN A 282 6.14 13.99 16.98
N ASP A 283 4.89 14.37 17.28
CA ASP A 283 3.92 13.55 18.03
C ASP A 283 3.03 12.67 17.12
N GLY A 284 3.36 12.57 15.84
CA GLY A 284 2.66 11.73 14.88
C GLY A 284 2.83 10.24 15.14
N LYS A 285 2.14 9.42 14.35
CA LYS A 285 2.26 7.97 14.43
C LYS A 285 3.66 7.54 14.04
N LYS A 286 4.19 6.57 14.78
CA LYS A 286 5.46 5.94 14.43
C LYS A 286 5.24 5.03 13.23
N GLU A 287 6.07 5.20 12.21
CA GLU A 287 5.93 4.53 10.93
C GLU A 287 7.26 3.98 10.46
N TYR A 288 7.26 2.76 9.92
CA TYR A 288 8.47 2.08 9.49
C TYR A 288 8.36 1.63 8.04
N LEU A 289 9.37 1.94 7.25
CA LEU A 289 9.53 1.34 5.93
C LEU A 289 10.01 -0.11 6.08
N CYS A 290 9.37 -1.03 5.37
CA CYS A 290 9.77 -2.44 5.33
C CYS A 290 9.77 -2.99 3.91
N PHE A 291 10.57 -4.03 3.69
CA PHE A 291 10.68 -4.70 2.40
C PHE A 291 11.12 -6.16 2.56
N ASN A 292 10.78 -6.99 1.57
CA ASN A 292 11.22 -8.40 1.48
C ASN A 292 12.07 -8.62 0.22
N GLN A 293 13.03 -9.53 0.33
CA GLN A 293 13.94 -9.93 -0.76
C GLN A 293 13.69 -11.36 -1.21
#